data_AF-A0A939ULX9-F1
#
_entry.id   AF-A0A939ULX9-F1
#
_cell.length_a   1.000
_cell.length_b   1.000
_cell.length_c   1.000
_cell.angle_alpha   90.00
_cell.angle_beta   90.00
_cell.angle_gamma   90.00
#
_symmetry.space_group_name_H-M   'P 1'
#
loop_
_entity.id
_entity.type
_entity.pdbx_description
1 polymer ?
#
loop_
_entity_poly.entity_id
_entity_poly.type
_entity_poly.pdbx_seq_one_letter_code
_entity_poly.pdbx_strand_id
1 'polypeptide(L)'
;MQIKLSKVRLAPFVYLMQKIFFRMAVFSFMLVVSLALLYIAGNTQEFLDQSQAFILQSLIYLSITLIFAAILATIFMVLDSILSKFTFTKKIITLVFYIICIILSLAIVLSARTVLVLAEGTV
;
A
#
# COMPACT_ATOMS: atom_id res chain seq x y z
N MET A 1 9.03 -30.90 -25.29
CA MET A 1 10.00 -29.78 -25.14
C MET A 1 9.27 -28.41 -25.10
N GLN A 2 8.30 -28.21 -24.20
CA GLN A 2 7.50 -26.97 -24.14
C GLN A 2 7.66 -26.15 -22.84
N ILE A 3 8.22 -26.74 -21.78
CA ILE A 3 8.30 -26.12 -20.45
C ILE A 3 9.38 -25.01 -20.38
N LYS A 4 10.36 -25.01 -21.30
CA LYS A 4 11.45 -24.01 -21.30
C LYS A 4 11.04 -22.66 -21.89
N LEU A 5 10.12 -22.61 -22.85
CA LEU A 5 9.72 -21.36 -23.50
C LEU A 5 8.80 -20.48 -22.63
N SER A 6 7.97 -21.08 -21.77
CA SER A 6 7.09 -20.32 -20.87
C SER A 6 7.88 -19.53 -19.82
N LYS A 7 8.94 -20.12 -19.25
CA LYS A 7 9.82 -19.43 -18.28
C LYS A 7 10.55 -18.22 -18.88
N VAL A 8 10.90 -18.26 -20.17
CA VAL A 8 11.65 -17.19 -20.85
C VAL A 8 10.83 -15.91 -21.00
N ARG A 9 9.50 -16.01 -21.20
CA ARG A 9 8.61 -14.84 -21.26
C ARG A 9 8.03 -14.43 -19.91
N LEU A 10 7.89 -15.36 -18.98
CA LEU A 10 7.27 -15.10 -17.68
C LEU A 10 8.20 -14.30 -16.74
N ALA A 11 9.50 -14.59 -16.73
CA ALA A 11 10.46 -13.87 -15.89
C ALA A 11 10.52 -12.34 -16.16
N PRO A 12 10.66 -11.85 -17.41
CA PRO A 12 10.66 -10.41 -17.67
C PRO A 12 9.31 -9.75 -17.37
N PHE A 13 8.19 -10.47 -17.56
CA PHE A 13 6.87 -9.98 -17.21
C PHE A 13 6.70 -9.81 -15.69
N VAL A 14 7.07 -10.82 -14.91
CA VAL A 14 7.00 -10.76 -13.43
C VAL A 14 7.87 -9.62 -12.89
N TYR A 15 9.09 -9.45 -13.43
CA TYR A 15 9.98 -8.35 -13.04
C TYR A 15 9.38 -6.97 -13.36
N LEU A 16 8.79 -6.80 -14.55
CA LEU A 16 8.14 -5.55 -14.94
C LEU A 16 6.95 -5.23 -14.02
N MET A 17 6.10 -6.22 -13.75
CA MET A 17 4.95 -6.06 -12.86
C MET A 17 5.41 -5.70 -11.45
N GLN A 18 6.41 -6.38 -10.90
CA GLN A 18 6.96 -6.06 -9.58
C GLN A 18 7.46 -4.62 -9.50
N LYS A 19 8.13 -4.11 -10.55
CA LYS A 19 8.60 -2.73 -10.62
C LYS A 19 7.46 -1.71 -10.66
N ILE A 20 6.40 -2.00 -11.41
CA ILE A 20 5.21 -1.14 -11.49
C ILE A 20 4.50 -1.10 -10.13
N PHE A 21 4.25 -2.26 -9.53
CA PHE A 21 3.62 -2.34 -8.21
C PHE A 21 4.42 -1.65 -7.12
N PHE A 22 5.76 -1.75 -7.15
CA PHE A 22 6.60 -1.02 -6.22
C PHE A 22 6.44 0.49 -6.36
N ARG A 23 6.48 1.02 -7.58
CA ARG A 23 6.28 2.46 -7.83
C ARG A 23 4.89 2.93 -7.41
N MET A 24 3.85 2.16 -7.73
CA MET A 24 2.48 2.45 -7.30
C MET A 24 2.35 2.43 -5.78
N ALA A 25 2.95 1.45 -5.10
CA ALA A 25 2.92 1.37 -3.65
C ALA A 25 3.62 2.57 -3.00
N VAL A 26 4.78 3.00 -3.52
CA VAL A 26 5.48 4.20 -3.02
C VAL A 26 4.66 5.46 -3.25
N PHE A 27 4.05 5.62 -4.44
CA PHE A 27 3.20 6.75 -4.74
C PHE A 27 1.96 6.81 -3.84
N SER A 28 1.26 5.68 -3.69
CA SER A 28 0.10 5.58 -2.80
C SER A 28 0.49 5.82 -1.34
N PHE A 29 1.64 5.33 -0.88
CA PHE A 29 2.15 5.61 0.46
C PHE A 29 2.38 7.12 0.67
N MET A 30 2.99 7.80 -0.29
CA MET A 30 3.17 9.27 -0.25
C MET A 30 1.82 10.00 -0.18
N LEU A 31 0.80 9.54 -0.92
CA LEU A 31 -0.55 10.09 -0.85
C LEU A 31 -1.20 9.87 0.52
N VAL A 32 -1.09 8.66 1.09
CA VAL A 32 -1.58 8.36 2.45
C VAL A 32 -0.93 9.31 3.47
N VAL A 33 0.40 9.47 3.42
CA VAL A 33 1.12 10.37 4.32
C VAL A 33 0.66 11.82 4.14
N SER A 34 0.49 12.26 2.89
CA SER A 34 0.03 13.62 2.59
C SER A 34 -1.38 13.89 3.12
N LEU A 35 -2.31 12.95 2.92
CA LEU A 35 -3.68 13.05 3.44
C LEU A 35 -3.71 13.02 4.98
N ALA A 36 -2.88 12.20 5.61
CA ALA A 36 -2.76 12.16 7.06
C ALA A 36 -2.23 13.50 7.63
N LEU A 37 -1.21 14.09 6.99
CA LEU A 37 -0.71 15.41 7.37
C LEU A 37 -1.76 16.50 7.16
N LEU A 38 -2.51 16.44 6.05
CA LEU A 38 -3.59 17.38 5.77
C LEU A 38 -4.72 17.29 6.82
N TYR A 39 -5.07 16.07 7.22
CA TYR A 39 -6.02 15.82 8.30
C TYR A 39 -5.53 16.44 9.62
N ILE A 40 -4.28 16.18 10.01
CA ILE A 40 -3.69 16.75 11.23
C ILE A 40 -3.69 18.28 11.17
N ALA A 41 -3.26 18.88 10.06
CA ALA A 41 -3.21 20.33 9.89
C ALA A 41 -4.59 20.97 10.01
N GLY A 42 -5.61 20.40 9.35
CA GLY A 42 -6.96 20.93 9.46
C GLY A 42 -7.57 20.73 10.85
N ASN A 43 -7.27 19.62 11.53
CA ASN A 43 -7.69 19.41 12.92
C ASN A 43 -7.04 20.41 13.89
N THR A 44 -5.74 20.75 13.70
CA THR A 44 -5.08 21.79 14.52
C THR A 44 -5.63 23.20 14.32
N GLN A 45 -6.31 23.42 13.20
CA GLN A 45 -6.99 24.67 12.88
C GLN A 45 -8.48 24.64 13.25
N GLU A 46 -8.95 23.58 13.93
CA GLU A 46 -10.35 23.37 14.33
C GLU A 46 -11.35 23.35 13.16
N PHE A 47 -10.89 23.12 11.92
CA PHE A 47 -11.76 22.92 10.77
C PHE A 47 -12.39 21.53 10.81
N LEU A 48 -13.47 21.36 11.58
CA LEU A 48 -14.23 20.11 11.69
C LEU A 48 -15.45 20.11 10.74
N ASP A 49 -15.18 20.20 9.44
CA ASP A 49 -16.20 20.23 8.40
C ASP A 49 -16.31 18.91 7.62
N GLN A 50 -17.30 18.81 6.73
CA GLN A 50 -17.48 17.69 5.80
C GLN A 50 -16.21 17.34 4.99
N SER A 51 -15.31 18.30 4.80
CA SER A 51 -14.00 18.10 4.15
C SER A 51 -13.10 17.14 4.94
N GLN A 52 -13.08 17.19 6.28
CA GLN A 52 -12.30 16.27 7.11
C GLN A 52 -12.85 14.84 7.03
N ALA A 53 -14.18 14.69 7.07
CA ALA A 53 -14.82 13.39 6.89
C ALA A 53 -14.47 12.77 5.53
N PHE A 54 -14.45 13.58 4.47
CA PHE A 54 -14.05 13.14 3.13
C PHE A 54 -12.57 12.75 3.05
N ILE A 55 -11.67 13.53 3.67
CA ILE A 55 -10.24 13.20 3.78
C ILE A 55 -10.06 11.85 4.48
N LEU A 56 -10.80 11.64 5.57
CA LEU A 56 -10.70 10.44 6.40
C LEU A 56 -11.23 9.20 5.68
N GLN A 57 -12.34 9.31 4.96
CA GLN A 57 -12.84 8.25 4.07
C GLN A 57 -11.85 7.95 2.94
N SER A 58 -11.31 8.99 2.30
CA SER A 58 -10.29 8.84 1.25
C SER A 58 -9.05 8.12 1.78
N LEU A 59 -8.60 8.47 3.00
CA LEU A 59 -7.48 7.85 3.69
C LEU A 59 -7.73 6.34 3.92
N ILE A 60 -8.95 5.95 4.29
CA ILE A 60 -9.35 4.55 4.44
C ILE A 60 -9.25 3.80 3.11
N TYR A 61 -9.90 4.29 2.05
CA TYR A 61 -9.93 3.60 0.75
C TYR A 61 -8.54 3.47 0.13
N LEU A 62 -7.73 4.52 0.25
CA LEU A 62 -6.37 4.56 -0.29
C LEU A 62 -5.44 3.62 0.50
N SER A 63 -5.59 3.54 1.82
CA SER A 63 -4.88 2.58 2.67
C SER A 63 -5.28 1.13 2.38
N ILE A 64 -6.57 0.84 2.15
CA ILE A 64 -7.02 -0.51 1.75
C ILE A 64 -6.40 -0.90 0.40
N THR A 65 -6.41 0.02 -0.56
CA THR A 65 -5.83 -0.22 -1.89
C THR A 65 -4.32 -0.47 -1.80
N LEU A 66 -3.62 0.26 -0.92
CA LEU A 66 -2.20 0.05 -0.63
C LEU A 66 -1.93 -1.35 -0.04
N ILE A 67 -2.79 -1.83 0.86
CA ILE A 67 -2.70 -3.20 1.40
C ILE A 67 -2.84 -4.24 0.28
N PHE A 68 -3.86 -4.12 -0.58
CA PHE A 68 -4.04 -5.06 -1.70
C PHE A 68 -2.85 -5.04 -2.66
N ALA A 69 -2.34 -3.85 -3.00
CA ALA A 69 -1.16 -3.71 -3.85
C ALA A 69 0.09 -4.33 -3.23
N ALA A 70 0.32 -4.14 -1.93
CA ALA A 70 1.44 -4.71 -1.20
C ALA A 70 1.39 -6.24 -1.13
N ILE A 71 0.20 -6.81 -0.89
CA ILE A 71 -0.02 -8.27 -0.92
C ILE A 71 0.29 -8.82 -2.31
N LEU A 72 -0.25 -8.21 -3.36
CA LEU A 72 -0.05 -8.66 -4.74
C LEU A 72 1.43 -8.56 -5.15
N ALA A 73 2.11 -7.48 -4.77
CA ALA A 73 3.53 -7.31 -5.01
C ALA A 73 4.38 -8.37 -4.30
N THR A 74 4.00 -8.75 -3.08
CA THR A 74 4.65 -9.83 -2.31
C THR A 74 4.47 -11.18 -3.01
N ILE A 75 3.29 -11.46 -3.57
CA ILE A 75 3.04 -12.69 -4.36
C ILE A 75 3.95 -12.73 -5.59
N PHE A 76 4.00 -11.66 -6.39
CA PHE A 76 4.87 -11.58 -7.57
C PHE A 76 6.35 -11.74 -7.22
N MET A 77 6.74 -11.23 -6.06
CA MET A 77 8.10 -11.31 -5.55
C MET A 77 8.50 -12.72 -5.11
N VAL A 78 7.59 -13.47 -4.50
CA VAL A 78 7.77 -14.91 -4.22
C VAL A 78 7.88 -15.69 -5.55
N LEU A 79 7.00 -15.37 -6.51
CA LEU A 79 7.04 -15.98 -7.85
C LEU A 79 8.39 -15.74 -8.54
N ASP A 80 8.90 -14.50 -8.49
CA ASP A 80 10.21 -14.14 -9.01
C ASP A 80 11.34 -14.89 -8.28
N SER A 81 11.22 -15.11 -6.97
CA SER A 81 12.20 -15.91 -6.21
C SER A 81 12.23 -17.39 -6.60
N ILE A 82 11.11 -17.95 -7.05
CA ILE A 82 11.05 -19.32 -7.57
C ILE A 82 11.64 -19.37 -8.99
N LEU A 83 11.47 -18.31 -9.77
CA LEU A 83 11.89 -18.22 -11.17
C LEU A 83 13.36 -17.81 -11.34
N SER A 84 13.91 -16.96 -10.45
CA SER A 84 15.27 -16.42 -10.54
C SER A 84 16.11 -16.79 -9.31
N LYS A 85 17.29 -17.39 -9.54
CA LYS A 85 18.19 -17.90 -8.49
C LYS A 85 19.01 -16.82 -7.78
N PHE A 86 18.89 -15.53 -8.15
CA PHE A 86 19.81 -14.49 -7.69
C PHE A 86 19.14 -13.16 -7.38
N THR A 87 19.24 -12.75 -6.10
CA THR A 87 19.27 -11.41 -5.46
C THR A 87 18.47 -11.38 -4.15
N PHE A 88 18.96 -12.09 -3.13
CA PHE A 88 18.29 -12.26 -1.84
C PHE A 88 18.15 -10.94 -1.05
N THR A 89 19.17 -10.08 -1.06
CA THR A 89 19.22 -8.87 -0.23
C THR A 89 18.19 -7.81 -0.62
N LYS A 90 18.07 -7.50 -1.92
CA LYS A 90 17.05 -6.54 -2.40
C LYS A 90 15.64 -7.04 -2.12
N LYS A 91 15.45 -8.37 -2.17
CA LYS A 91 14.17 -9.00 -1.86
C LYS A 91 13.82 -8.86 -0.36
N ILE A 92 14.76 -9.05 0.55
CA ILE A 92 14.45 -8.82 1.97
C ILE A 92 14.03 -7.37 2.23
N ILE A 93 14.74 -6.39 1.68
CA ILE A 93 14.43 -4.97 1.89
C ILE A 93 13.03 -4.62 1.36
N THR A 94 12.70 -5.07 0.14
CA THR A 94 11.38 -4.82 -0.45
C THR A 94 10.26 -5.54 0.29
N LEU A 95 10.50 -6.76 0.80
CA LEU A 95 9.54 -7.48 1.63
C LEU A 95 9.27 -6.74 2.95
N VAL A 96 10.33 -6.31 3.65
CA VAL A 96 10.23 -5.53 4.89
C VAL A 96 9.45 -4.23 4.64
N PHE A 97 9.74 -3.53 3.55
CA PHE A 97 9.00 -2.32 3.16
C PHE A 97 7.49 -2.61 2.98
N TYR A 98 7.11 -3.68 2.28
CA TYR A 98 5.70 -4.03 2.12
C TYR A 98 5.03 -4.40 3.43
N ILE A 99 5.72 -5.12 4.32
CA ILE A 99 5.19 -5.44 5.66
C ILE A 99 4.94 -4.15 6.45
N ILE A 100 5.89 -3.20 6.44
CA ILE A 100 5.72 -1.90 7.10
C ILE A 100 4.53 -1.14 6.51
N CYS A 101 4.41 -1.09 5.18
CA CYS A 101 3.29 -0.45 4.51
C CYS A 101 1.95 -1.08 4.92
N ILE A 102 1.86 -2.41 5.03
CA ILE A 102 0.64 -3.10 5.45
C ILE A 102 0.28 -2.75 6.89
N ILE A 103 1.24 -2.84 7.83
CA ILE A 103 1.02 -2.54 9.25
C ILE A 103 0.56 -1.09 9.42
N LEU A 104 1.26 -0.15 8.76
CA LEU A 104 0.96 1.26 8.87
C LEU A 104 -0.39 1.61 8.23
N SER A 105 -0.70 1.04 7.06
CA SER A 105 -2.01 1.20 6.42
C SER A 105 -3.15 0.66 7.30
N LEU A 106 -2.94 -0.48 7.96
CA LEU A 106 -3.92 -1.06 8.86
C LEU A 106 -4.18 -0.16 10.09
N ALA A 107 -3.11 0.38 10.68
CA ALA A 107 -3.22 1.33 11.79
C ALA A 107 -3.98 2.60 11.38
N ILE A 108 -3.73 3.10 10.17
CA ILE A 108 -4.44 4.25 9.60
C ILE A 108 -5.93 3.93 9.39
N VAL A 109 -6.26 2.78 8.81
CA VAL A 109 -7.66 2.38 8.60
C VAL A 109 -8.40 2.28 9.93
N LEU A 110 -7.79 1.67 10.94
CA LEU A 110 -8.39 1.53 12.27
C LEU A 110 -8.62 2.89 12.94
N SER A 111 -7.59 3.73 12.98
CA SER A 111 -7.69 5.08 13.57
C SER A 111 -8.70 5.97 12.84
N ALA A 112 -8.66 6.00 11.51
CA ALA A 112 -9.61 6.76 10.69
C ALA A 112 -11.05 6.27 10.89
N ARG A 113 -11.26 4.95 10.97
CA ARG A 113 -12.58 4.38 11.27
C ARG A 113 -13.07 4.73 12.66
N THR A 114 -12.21 4.66 13.69
CA THR A 114 -12.62 5.04 15.06
C THR A 114 -13.03 6.50 15.15
N VAL A 115 -12.33 7.39 14.44
CA VAL A 115 -12.66 8.82 14.42
C VAL A 115 -14.00 9.06 13.71
N LEU A 116 -14.26 8.40 12.57
CA LEU A 116 -15.55 8.52 11.89
C LEU A 116 -16.71 8.02 12.78
N VAL A 117 -16.55 6.86 13.42
CA VAL A 117 -17.58 6.31 14.31
C VAL A 117 -17.82 7.22 15.52
N LEU A 118 -16.76 7.81 16.10
CA LEU A 118 -16.92 8.79 17.17
C LEU A 118 -17.72 10.01 16.69
N ALA A 119 -17.39 10.55 15.51
CA ALA A 119 -18.06 11.72 14.94
C ALA A 119 -19.54 11.44 14.60
N GLU A 120 -19.87 10.23 14.15
CA GLU A 120 -21.23 9.80 13.86
C GLU A 120 -22.04 9.49 15.14
N GLY A 121 -21.38 9.03 16.22
CA GLY A 121 -22.00 8.68 17.50
C GLY A 121 -22.17 9.86 18.48
N THR A 122 -21.64 11.04 18.16
CA THR A 122 -21.83 12.29 18.92
C THR A 122 -23.00 13.14 18.44
N VAL A 123 -23.97 12.55 17.74
CA VAL A 123 -25.25 13.18 17.34
C VAL A 123 -26.38 12.68 18.22
#